data_AF-A0A952US18-F1
#
_entry.id   AF-A0A952US18-F1
#
_cell.length_a   1.000
_cell.length_b   1.000
_cell.length_c   1.000
_cell.angle_alpha   90.00
_cell.angle_beta   90.00
_cell.angle_gamma   90.00
#
_symmetry.space_group_name_H-M   'P 1'
#
loop_
_entity.id
_entity.type
_entity.pdbx_description
1 polymer ?
#
loop_
_entity_poly.entity_id
_entity_poly.type
_entity_poly.pdbx_seq_one_letter_code
_entity_poly.pdbx_strand_id
1 'polypeptide(L)'
;ENIKSTFFLVKLLEESGYDGVRHFDAHALRTEDEEGVWDFARGCMRSYLILKEKAARFAADPEIQAAIAAVKHEDAELSALTKSYSVDGAAKLKAHPFDRAALGARRTGLERLDQLTVELLLGAR
;
A
#
# COMPACT_ATOMS: atom_id res chain seq x y z
N GLU A 1 -13.46 -12.69 -0.10
CA GLU A 1 -12.10 -12.21 0.24
C GLU A 1 -11.91 -10.78 -0.25
N ASN A 2 -11.14 -9.95 0.45
CA ASN A 2 -10.81 -8.59 0.00
C ASN A 2 -9.41 -8.58 -0.65
N ILE A 3 -9.37 -8.73 -1.98
CA ILE A 3 -8.13 -8.82 -2.75
C ILE A 3 -7.24 -7.59 -2.59
N LYS A 4 -7.82 -6.39 -2.46
CA LYS A 4 -7.06 -5.14 -2.37
C LYS A 4 -6.35 -5.01 -1.01
N SER A 5 -7.02 -5.36 0.08
CA SER A 5 -6.37 -5.41 1.40
C SER A 5 -5.27 -6.47 1.44
N THR A 6 -5.51 -7.66 0.88
CA THR A 6 -4.50 -8.73 0.80
C THR A 6 -3.30 -8.30 -0.06
N PHE A 7 -3.52 -7.59 -1.16
CA PHE A 7 -2.46 -7.01 -1.98
C PHE A 7 -1.56 -6.08 -1.16
N PHE A 8 -2.13 -5.13 -0.41
CA PHE A 8 -1.32 -4.21 0.41
C PHE A 8 -0.55 -4.92 1.53
N LEU A 9 -1.09 -6.01 2.09
CA LEU A 9 -0.36 -6.85 3.03
C LEU A 9 0.85 -7.53 2.35
N VAL A 10 0.64 -8.18 1.19
CA VAL A 10 1.75 -8.83 0.46
C VAL A 10 2.79 -7.81 0.05
N LYS A 11 2.37 -6.65 -0.48
CA LYS A 11 3.26 -5.54 -0.81
C LYS A 11 4.09 -5.10 0.40
N LEU A 12 3.46 -4.88 1.56
CA LEU A 12 4.15 -4.49 2.78
C LEU A 12 5.23 -5.52 3.17
N LEU A 13 4.89 -6.81 3.20
CA LEU A 13 5.80 -7.88 3.60
C LEU A 13 7.00 -8.01 2.66
N GLU A 14 6.77 -7.89 1.35
CA GLU A 14 7.82 -8.03 0.35
C GLU A 14 8.73 -6.80 0.29
N GLU A 15 8.19 -5.59 0.48
CA GLU A 15 8.99 -4.36 0.49
C GLU A 15 9.72 -4.11 1.82
N SER A 16 9.17 -4.58 2.95
CA SER A 16 9.86 -4.47 4.24
C SER A 16 10.98 -5.50 4.42
N GLY A 17 11.09 -6.46 3.50
CA GLY A 17 12.07 -7.55 3.60
C GLY A 17 11.74 -8.54 4.72
N TYR A 18 10.46 -8.73 5.04
CA TYR A 18 10.05 -9.71 6.06
C TYR A 18 10.58 -11.11 5.71
N ASP A 19 11.32 -11.72 6.63
CA ASP A 19 12.05 -12.99 6.46
C ASP A 19 11.39 -14.19 7.16
N GLY A 20 10.36 -13.95 7.97
CA GLY A 20 9.61 -14.99 8.66
C GLY A 20 8.72 -15.84 7.74
N VAL A 21 8.08 -16.86 8.33
CA VAL A 21 7.22 -17.80 7.60
C VAL A 21 5.94 -17.13 7.09
N ARG A 22 5.51 -17.51 5.88
CA ARG A 22 4.18 -17.16 5.34
C ARG A 22 3.21 -18.29 5.72
N HIS A 23 2.68 -18.24 6.93
CA HIS A 23 1.77 -19.26 7.44
C HIS A 23 0.33 -19.03 6.98
N PHE A 24 -0.31 -20.06 6.44
CA PHE A 24 -1.74 -20.05 6.08
C PHE A 24 -2.53 -20.86 7.11
N ASP A 25 -3.13 -20.15 8.06
CA ASP A 25 -4.07 -20.74 9.03
C ASP A 25 -5.50 -20.58 8.52
N ALA A 26 -5.94 -21.52 7.70
CA ALA A 26 -7.22 -21.45 7.04
C ALA A 26 -7.77 -22.85 6.72
N HIS A 27 -9.07 -22.93 6.45
CA HIS A 27 -9.77 -24.18 6.16
C HIS A 27 -10.32 -24.17 4.74
N ALA A 28 -10.22 -25.32 4.06
CA ALA A 28 -10.99 -25.57 2.85
C ALA A 28 -12.49 -25.44 3.14
N LEU A 29 -13.28 -25.15 2.10
CA LEU A 29 -14.74 -25.12 2.27
C LEU A 29 -15.23 -26.49 2.73
N ARG A 30 -16.20 -26.50 3.64
CA ARG A 30 -16.75 -27.73 4.22
C ARG A 30 -17.28 -28.73 3.19
N THR A 31 -17.63 -28.24 2.00
CA THR A 31 -18.22 -29.02 0.89
C THR A 31 -17.19 -29.80 0.08
N GLU A 32 -15.90 -29.49 0.21
CA GLU A 32 -14.85 -30.10 -0.60
C GLU A 32 -14.56 -31.54 -0.16
N ASP A 33 -14.07 -32.33 -1.11
CA ASP A 33 -13.44 -33.63 -0.87
C ASP A 33 -11.92 -33.47 -0.63
N GLU A 34 -11.18 -34.58 -0.57
CA GLU A 34 -9.74 -34.56 -0.34
C GLU A 34 -8.97 -33.83 -1.45
N GLU A 35 -9.36 -33.98 -2.72
CA GLU A 35 -8.71 -33.28 -3.83
C GLU A 35 -8.92 -31.76 -3.71
N GLY A 36 -10.14 -31.34 -3.33
CA GLY A 36 -10.45 -29.94 -3.05
C GLY A 36 -9.65 -29.35 -1.89
N VAL A 37 -9.29 -30.13 -0.87
CA VAL A 37 -8.37 -29.68 0.21
C VAL A 37 -6.97 -29.39 -0.33
N TRP A 38 -6.48 -30.22 -1.24
CA TRP A 38 -5.17 -30.00 -1.89
C TRP A 38 -5.21 -28.81 -2.86
N ASP A 39 -6.31 -28.61 -3.58
CA ASP A 39 -6.53 -27.42 -4.41
C ASP A 39 -6.56 -26.15 -3.57
N PHE A 40 -7.24 -26.17 -2.42
CA PHE A 40 -7.26 -25.06 -1.47
C PHE A 40 -5.84 -24.69 -0.99
N ALA A 41 -5.06 -25.69 -0.56
CA ALA A 41 -3.69 -25.45 -0.09
C ALA A 41 -2.80 -24.84 -1.20
N ARG A 42 -2.90 -25.35 -2.43
CA ARG A 42 -2.23 -24.77 -3.61
C ARG A 42 -2.72 -23.35 -3.89
N GLY A 43 -4.02 -23.11 -3.77
CA GLY A 43 -4.67 -21.82 -3.96
C GLY A 43 -4.11 -20.73 -3.05
N CYS A 44 -3.94 -21.01 -1.75
CA CYS A 44 -3.33 -20.08 -0.80
C CYS A 44 -1.94 -19.60 -1.25
N MET A 45 -1.05 -20.55 -1.59
CA MET A 45 0.30 -20.23 -2.06
C MET A 45 0.28 -19.49 -3.40
N ARG A 46 -0.57 -19.93 -4.34
CA ARG A 46 -0.68 -19.32 -5.68
C ARG A 46 -1.17 -17.89 -5.59
N SER A 47 -2.19 -17.61 -4.79
CA SER A 47 -2.70 -16.25 -4.57
C SER A 47 -1.62 -15.33 -4.00
N TYR A 48 -0.83 -15.80 -3.02
CA TYR A 48 0.30 -15.02 -2.51
C TYR A 48 1.33 -14.69 -3.60
N LEU A 49 1.73 -15.68 -4.40
CA LEU A 49 2.72 -15.49 -5.47
C LEU A 49 2.23 -14.53 -6.56
N ILE A 50 0.95 -14.60 -6.94
CA ILE A 50 0.33 -13.65 -7.88
C ILE A 50 0.39 -12.24 -7.30
N LEU A 51 -0.03 -12.05 -6.05
CA LEU A 51 -0.02 -10.73 -5.41
C LEU A 51 1.40 -10.19 -5.21
N LYS A 52 2.39 -11.06 -4.97
CA LYS A 52 3.81 -10.70 -4.93
C LYS A 52 4.31 -10.19 -6.28
N GLU A 53 3.97 -10.87 -7.38
CA GLU A 53 4.27 -10.38 -8.73
C GLU A 53 3.61 -9.01 -8.99
N LYS A 54 2.34 -8.87 -8.62
CA LYS A 54 1.64 -7.58 -8.74
C LYS A 54 2.28 -6.50 -7.89
N ALA A 55 2.77 -6.79 -6.70
CA ALA A 55 3.48 -5.82 -5.85
C ALA A 55 4.79 -5.35 -6.52
N ALA A 56 5.55 -6.27 -7.12
CA ALA A 56 6.74 -5.92 -7.90
C ALA A 56 6.40 -5.03 -9.10
N ARG A 57 5.31 -5.33 -9.81
CA ARG A 57 4.82 -4.50 -10.94
C ARG A 57 4.33 -3.14 -10.49
N PHE A 58 3.65 -3.05 -9.35
CA PHE A 58 3.24 -1.78 -8.74
C PHE A 58 4.45 -0.89 -8.45
N ALA A 59 5.52 -1.47 -7.91
CA ALA A 59 6.76 -0.75 -7.61
C ALA A 59 7.49 -0.28 -8.90
N ALA A 60 7.38 -1.05 -9.98
CA ALA A 60 8.03 -0.74 -11.26
C ALA A 60 7.20 0.14 -12.21
N ASP A 61 5.88 0.24 -12.03
CA ASP A 61 5.02 0.97 -12.95
C ASP A 61 5.22 2.50 -12.84
N PRO A 62 5.68 3.17 -13.93
CA PRO A 62 6.02 4.59 -13.87
C PRO A 62 4.81 5.50 -13.65
N GLU A 63 3.61 5.12 -14.08
CA GLU A 63 2.40 5.93 -13.87
C GLU A 63 1.92 5.83 -12.42
N ILE A 64 2.01 4.65 -11.81
CA ILE A 64 1.74 4.44 -10.39
C ILE A 64 2.74 5.24 -9.55
N GLN A 65 4.04 5.16 -9.86
CA GLN A 65 5.05 5.94 -9.15
C GLN A 65 4.85 7.45 -9.30
N ALA A 66 4.47 7.92 -10.50
CA ALA A 66 4.12 9.31 -10.73
C ALA A 66 2.87 9.74 -9.92
N ALA A 67 1.86 8.88 -9.82
CA ALA A 67 0.66 9.15 -9.02
C ALA A 67 0.99 9.22 -7.51
N ILE A 68 1.85 8.33 -7.00
CA ILE A 68 2.34 8.38 -5.61
C ILE A 68 3.10 9.67 -5.34
N ALA A 69 4.00 10.06 -6.25
CA ALA A 69 4.78 11.30 -6.12
C ALA A 69 3.88 12.54 -6.12
N ALA A 70 2.81 12.55 -6.92
CA ALA A 70 1.85 13.67 -6.95
C ALA A 70 1.01 13.80 -5.67
N VAL A 71 0.73 12.68 -4.98
CA VAL A 71 0.03 12.65 -3.69
C VAL A 71 0.96 13.12 -2.56
N LYS A 72 2.23 12.72 -2.59
CA LYS A 72 3.22 13.15 -1.60
C LYS A 72 3.46 14.65 -1.71
N HIS A 73 3.50 15.32 -0.57
CA HIS A 73 3.96 16.69 -0.49
C HIS A 73 5.08 16.78 0.52
N GLU A 74 6.19 17.31 0.07
CA GLU A 74 7.31 17.62 0.94
C GLU A 74 7.38 19.14 1.07
N ASP A 75 7.27 19.59 2.31
CA ASP A 75 7.57 20.95 2.70
C ASP A 75 8.90 20.89 3.48
N ALA A 76 9.95 21.48 2.93
CA ALA A 76 11.29 21.38 3.51
C ALA A 76 11.38 22.06 4.88
N GLU A 77 10.64 23.15 5.10
CA GLU A 77 10.62 23.87 6.38
C GLU A 77 9.91 23.04 7.43
N LEU A 78 8.71 22.52 7.13
CA LEU A 78 7.98 21.65 8.03
C LEU A 78 8.75 20.35 8.30
N SER A 79 9.37 19.76 7.27
CA SER A 79 10.18 18.55 7.41
C SER A 79 11.39 18.78 8.34
N ALA A 80 12.03 19.95 8.25
CA ALA A 80 13.13 20.30 9.16
C ALA A 80 12.63 20.46 10.61
N LEU A 81 11.45 21.07 10.81
CA LEU A 81 10.84 21.23 12.14
C LEU A 81 10.40 19.91 12.77
N THR A 82 9.99 18.93 11.95
CA THR A 82 9.44 17.65 12.43
C THR A 82 10.41 16.48 12.34
N LYS A 83 11.64 16.66 11.83
CA LYS A 83 12.63 15.59 11.65
C LYS A 83 12.94 14.84 12.96
N SER A 84 13.01 15.57 14.06
CA SER A 84 13.15 15.02 15.42
C SER A 84 12.46 15.94 16.41
N TYR A 85 11.89 15.38 17.48
CA TYR A 85 11.22 16.18 18.50
C TYR A 85 12.20 17.15 19.20
N SER A 86 11.78 18.40 19.33
CA SER A 86 12.39 19.40 20.20
C SER A 86 11.32 20.39 20.68
N VAL A 87 11.51 20.95 21.88
CA VAL A 87 10.58 21.95 22.44
C VAL A 87 10.50 23.19 21.55
N ASP A 88 11.65 23.65 21.04
CA ASP A 88 11.75 24.78 20.12
C ASP A 88 11.06 24.51 18.78
N GLY A 89 11.32 23.35 18.16
CA GLY A 89 10.67 22.93 16.92
C GLY A 89 9.15 22.82 17.07
N ALA A 90 8.67 22.27 18.20
CA ALA A 90 7.25 22.20 18.51
C ALA A 90 6.63 23.60 18.70
N ALA A 91 7.32 24.52 19.37
CA ALA A 91 6.86 25.89 19.55
C ALA A 91 6.78 26.64 18.20
N LYS A 92 7.79 26.49 17.34
CA LYS A 92 7.81 27.05 15.99
C LYS A 92 6.70 26.50 15.11
N LEU A 93 6.51 25.18 15.09
CA LEU A 93 5.43 24.54 14.33
C LEU A 93 4.04 25.01 14.81
N LYS A 94 3.85 25.13 16.12
CA LYS A 94 2.58 25.61 16.70
C LYS A 94 2.29 27.07 16.33
N ALA A 95 3.34 27.89 16.19
CA ALA A 95 3.23 29.29 15.80
C ALA A 95 3.19 29.50 14.26
N HIS A 96 3.51 28.47 13.47
CA HIS A 96 3.59 28.58 12.02
C HIS A 96 2.20 28.88 11.41
N PRO A 97 2.07 29.94 10.60
CA PRO A 97 0.81 30.29 9.98
C PRO A 97 0.51 29.37 8.79
N PHE A 98 -0.60 28.64 8.85
CA PHE A 98 -1.05 27.79 7.74
C PHE A 98 -2.17 28.48 6.95
N ASP A 99 -1.99 28.59 5.63
CA ASP A 99 -3.09 28.94 4.72
C ASP A 99 -4.02 27.73 4.54
N ARG A 100 -5.03 27.66 5.40
CA ARG A 100 -6.01 26.55 5.39
C ARG A 100 -6.84 26.51 4.11
N ALA A 101 -7.09 27.66 3.48
CA ALA A 101 -7.88 27.72 2.25
C ALA A 101 -7.08 27.15 1.08
N ALA A 102 -5.82 27.55 0.94
CA ALA A 102 -4.92 26.99 -0.08
C ALA A 102 -4.67 25.48 0.14
N LEU A 103 -4.46 25.06 1.39
CA LEU A 103 -4.30 23.63 1.72
C LEU A 103 -5.55 22.82 1.39
N GLY A 104 -6.73 23.34 1.71
CA GLY A 104 -8.02 22.67 1.46
C GLY A 104 -8.42 22.63 -0.02
N ALA A 105 -7.99 23.61 -0.82
CA ALA A 105 -8.24 23.65 -2.26
C ALA A 105 -7.42 22.61 -3.05
N ARG A 106 -6.42 21.99 -2.41
CA ARG A 106 -5.54 21.03 -3.08
C ARG A 106 -6.27 19.74 -3.40
N ARG A 107 -6.17 19.32 -4.66
CA ARG A 107 -6.57 17.98 -5.10
C ARG A 107 -5.61 16.93 -4.55
N THR A 108 -6.14 15.89 -3.94
CA THR A 108 -5.35 14.79 -3.34
C THR A 108 -4.80 13.81 -4.38
N GLY A 109 -5.52 13.56 -5.47
CA GLY A 109 -5.12 12.60 -6.50
C GLY A 109 -5.32 11.12 -6.13
N LEU A 110 -5.86 10.85 -4.95
CA LEU A 110 -5.99 9.48 -4.40
C LEU A 110 -6.86 8.56 -5.27
N GLU A 111 -7.99 9.04 -5.78
CA GLU A 111 -8.86 8.24 -6.66
C GLU A 111 -8.14 7.74 -7.93
N ARG A 112 -7.21 8.53 -8.47
CA ARG A 112 -6.41 8.11 -9.64
C ARG A 112 -5.46 6.97 -9.25
N LEU A 113 -4.75 7.13 -8.13
CA LEU A 113 -3.86 6.10 -7.62
C LEU A 113 -4.64 4.81 -7.28
N ASP A 114 -5.83 4.98 -6.74
CA ASP A 114 -6.76 3.90 -6.43
C ASP A 114 -7.11 3.09 -7.67
N GLN A 115 -7.55 3.76 -8.73
CA GLN A 115 -7.94 3.13 -9.98
C GLN A 115 -6.77 2.42 -10.67
N LEU A 116 -5.58 3.02 -10.69
CA LEU A 116 -4.38 2.36 -11.22
C LEU A 116 -4.04 1.08 -10.43
N THR A 117 -4.27 1.09 -9.11
CA THR A 117 -4.12 -0.10 -8.27
C THR A 117 -5.13 -1.18 -8.69
N VAL A 118 -6.39 -0.80 -8.93
CA VAL A 118 -7.44 -1.74 -9.36
C VAL A 118 -7.11 -2.33 -10.74
N GLU A 119 -6.71 -1.52 -11.71
CA GLU A 119 -6.32 -1.98 -13.05
C GLU A 119 -5.19 -3.02 -13.00
N LEU A 120 -4.17 -2.77 -12.18
CA LEU A 120 -3.06 -3.68 -11.97
C LEU A 120 -3.54 -5.03 -11.40
N LEU A 121 -4.42 -4.99 -10.38
CA LEU A 121 -4.96 -6.18 -9.74
C LEU A 121 -5.84 -7.01 -10.68
N LEU A 122 -6.66 -6.33 -11.50
CA LEU A 122 -7.51 -6.98 -12.49
C LEU A 122 -6.75 -7.42 -13.75
N GLY A 123 -5.47 -7.04 -13.89
CA GLY A 123 -4.63 -7.43 -15.03
C GLY A 123 -4.90 -6.63 -16.31
N ALA A 124 -5.52 -5.46 -16.19
CA ALA A 124 -5.69 -4.51 -17.30
C ALA A 124 -4.43 -3.65 -17.56
N ARG A 125 -3.38 -3.89 -16.78
CA ARG A 125 -2.07 -3.22 -16.77
C ARG A 125 -1.01 -4.24 -16.37
#